data_AF-A0A4T2C0D1-F1
#
_entry.id   AF-A0A4T2C0D1-F1
#
_cell.length_a   1.000
_cell.length_b   1.000
_cell.length_c   1.000
_cell.angle_alpha   90.00
_cell.angle_beta   90.00
_cell.angle_gamma   90.00
#
_symmetry.space_group_name_H-M   'P 1'
#
loop_
_entity.id
_entity.type
_entity.pdbx_description
1 polymer ?
#
loop_
_entity_poly.entity_id
_entity_poly.type
_entity_poly.pdbx_seq_one_letter_code
_entity_poly.pdbx_strand_id
1 'polypeptide(L)'
;MLYAVSTVQSWAFTLLADDTPTPTPTTDPNYNPDTVTPGTIGFVITLFVAVAAVLLIIDMVRRIRRVNLRQQVTEKLDAEAAAAAEAAAKGKRRG
;
A
#
# COMPACT_ATOMS: atom_id res chain seq x y z
N MET A 1 -39.01 -6.81 -0.38
CA MET A 1 -38.00 -5.93 0.26
C MET A 1 -36.95 -6.85 0.86
N LEU A 2 -35.83 -7.04 0.16
CA LEU A 2 -34.52 -6.43 0.49
C LEU A 2 -33.89 -7.10 1.74
N TYR A 3 -32.90 -7.99 1.56
CA TYR A 3 -31.47 -7.85 1.93
C TYR A 3 -31.26 -7.28 3.34
N ALA A 4 -30.45 -7.80 4.26
CA ALA A 4 -29.37 -8.79 4.31
C ALA A 4 -29.14 -9.07 5.83
N VAL A 5 -28.27 -9.95 6.34
CA VAL A 5 -26.81 -9.91 6.31
C VAL A 5 -26.32 -11.09 7.18
N SER A 6 -25.31 -11.79 6.66
CA SER A 6 -24.30 -12.63 7.32
C SER A 6 -24.74 -13.80 8.21
N THR A 7 -24.88 -14.96 7.58
CA THR A 7 -24.39 -16.21 8.16
C THR A 7 -22.91 -16.03 8.50
N VAL A 8 -22.58 -16.08 9.80
CA VAL A 8 -21.21 -16.18 10.31
C VAL A 8 -20.61 -17.46 9.75
N GLN A 9 -19.71 -17.34 8.77
CA GLN A 9 -19.09 -18.48 8.10
C GLN A 9 -18.03 -19.06 9.04
N SER A 10 -18.33 -20.22 9.60
CA SER A 10 -17.51 -20.97 10.54
C SER A 10 -16.07 -21.17 10.03
N TRP A 11 -15.09 -20.65 10.76
CA TRP A 11 -13.65 -20.83 10.53
C TRP A 11 -13.13 -22.15 11.13
N ALA A 12 -13.97 -23.19 11.20
CA ALA A 12 -13.58 -24.47 11.79
C ALA A 12 -12.87 -25.33 10.74
N PHE A 13 -11.55 -25.18 10.65
CA PHE A 13 -10.69 -26.13 9.95
C PHE A 13 -10.57 -27.40 10.79
N THR A 14 -11.29 -28.45 10.43
CA THR A 14 -11.09 -29.79 11.00
C THR A 14 -9.72 -30.29 10.56
N LEU A 15 -8.74 -30.28 11.48
CA LEU A 15 -7.49 -30.98 11.32
C LEU A 15 -7.79 -32.49 11.36
N LEU A 16 -8.11 -33.07 10.20
CA LEU A 16 -7.84 -34.50 10.01
C LEU A 16 -6.35 -34.66 10.30
N ALA A 17 -6.03 -35.55 11.25
CA ALA A 17 -4.68 -35.97 11.50
C ALA A 17 -4.12 -36.47 10.17
N ASP A 18 -3.29 -35.63 9.57
CA ASP A 18 -2.48 -35.94 8.43
C ASP A 18 -1.46 -36.96 8.97
N ASP A 19 -1.66 -38.25 8.68
CA ASP A 19 -0.68 -39.33 8.89
C ASP A 19 0.51 -39.02 7.97
N THR A 20 1.24 -37.97 8.33
CA THR A 20 2.41 -37.50 7.63
C THR A 20 3.48 -38.56 7.86
N PRO A 21 3.92 -39.28 6.81
CA PRO A 21 5.04 -40.18 6.96
C PRO A 21 6.19 -39.32 7.49
N THR A 22 6.73 -39.69 8.66
CA THR A 22 7.90 -39.02 9.21
C THR A 22 9.00 -39.12 8.15
N PRO A 23 9.45 -38.00 7.55
CA PRO A 23 10.50 -38.08 6.55
C PRO A 23 11.75 -38.55 7.28
N THR A 24 12.17 -39.78 7.00
CA THR A 24 13.52 -40.20 7.35
C THR A 24 14.46 -39.25 6.62
N PRO A 25 15.35 -38.53 7.33
CA PRO A 25 16.32 -37.67 6.66
C PRO A 25 17.20 -38.57 5.80
N THR A 26 16.96 -38.58 4.49
CA THR A 26 17.95 -39.06 3.53
C THR A 26 19.04 -38.00 3.57
N THR A 27 20.07 -38.23 4.38
CA THR A 27 21.32 -37.49 4.30
C THR A 27 21.93 -37.82 2.95
N ASP A 28 21.52 -37.08 1.92
CA ASP A 28 22.25 -37.05 0.67
C ASP A 28 23.69 -36.65 1.05
N PRO A 29 24.71 -37.47 0.75
CA PRO A 29 26.10 -37.16 1.08
C PRO A 29 26.59 -35.86 0.41
N ASN A 30 25.81 -35.29 -0.52
CA ASN A 30 26.06 -34.00 -1.16
C ASN A 30 25.22 -32.84 -0.56
N TYR A 31 24.46 -33.07 0.51
CA TYR A 31 23.67 -32.04 1.19
C TYR A 31 24.57 -31.12 2.05
N ASN A 32 24.74 -29.87 1.60
CA ASN A 32 25.44 -28.85 2.38
C ASN A 32 24.43 -28.04 3.23
N PRO A 33 24.49 -28.07 4.58
CA PRO A 33 23.57 -27.32 5.45
C PRO A 33 23.74 -25.79 5.34
N ASP A 34 24.84 -25.28 4.78
CA ASP A 34 25.04 -23.85 4.52
C ASP A 34 24.13 -23.33 3.39
N THR A 35 23.48 -24.22 2.64
CA THR A 35 22.60 -23.88 1.52
C THR A 35 21.19 -23.49 1.96
N VAL A 36 20.80 -23.78 3.22
CA VAL A 36 19.43 -23.55 3.74
C VAL A 36 19.33 -22.46 4.81
N THR A 37 20.46 -21.95 5.29
CA THR A 37 20.48 -20.63 5.92
C THR A 37 20.74 -19.66 4.79
N PRO A 38 19.76 -18.87 4.29
CA PRO A 38 20.09 -17.82 3.33
C PRO A 38 21.19 -17.01 3.97
N GLY A 39 22.42 -17.16 3.46
CA GLY A 39 23.60 -16.62 4.13
C GLY A 39 23.51 -15.10 4.22
N THR A 40 24.59 -14.47 4.67
CA THR A 40 24.69 -13.00 4.68
C THR A 40 24.22 -12.34 3.38
N ILE A 41 24.45 -12.99 2.23
CA ILE A 41 23.97 -12.57 0.91
C ILE A 41 22.44 -12.46 0.85
N GLY A 42 21.70 -13.48 1.29
CA GLY A 42 20.24 -13.48 1.28
C GLY A 42 19.66 -12.39 2.19
N PHE A 43 20.25 -12.20 3.37
CA PHE A 43 19.86 -11.13 4.29
C PHE A 43 20.08 -9.74 3.68
N VAL A 44 21.22 -9.51 3.03
CA VAL A 44 21.53 -8.23 2.35
C VAL A 44 20.54 -7.96 1.21
N ILE A 45 20.16 -8.98 0.44
CA ILE A 45 19.15 -8.84 -0.62
C ILE A 45 17.78 -8.46 -0.02
N THR A 46 17.31 -9.16 1.00
CA THR A 46 16.03 -8.84 1.64
C THR A 46 16.03 -7.46 2.30
N LEU A 47 17.14 -7.09 2.95
CA LEU A 47 17.31 -5.75 3.52
C LEU A 47 17.26 -4.67 2.43
N PHE A 48 17.91 -4.91 1.30
CA PHE A 48 17.85 -4.01 0.15
C PHE A 48 16.42 -3.85 -0.39
N VAL A 49 15.67 -4.95 -0.53
CA VAL A 49 14.26 -4.91 -0.96
C VAL A 49 13.40 -4.13 0.04
N ALA A 50 13.60 -4.32 1.34
CA ALA A 50 12.90 -3.57 2.37
C ALA A 50 13.19 -2.06 2.28
N VAL A 51 14.47 -1.69 2.10
CA VAL A 51 14.87 -0.28 1.90
C VAL A 51 14.24 0.28 0.63
N ALA A 52 14.26 -0.46 -0.48
CA ALA A 52 13.63 -0.05 -1.72
C ALA A 52 12.12 0.17 -1.55
N ALA A 53 11.43 -0.70 -0.82
CA ALA A 53 10.01 -0.53 -0.51
C ALA A 53 9.75 0.74 0.33
N VAL A 54 10.57 1.03 1.34
CA VAL A 54 10.46 2.27 2.13
C VAL A 54 10.72 3.50 1.28
N LEU A 55 11.76 3.48 0.44
CA LEU A 55 12.06 4.57 -0.48
C LEU A 55 10.92 4.80 -1.48
N LEU A 56 10.30 3.73 -1.98
CA LEU A 56 9.13 3.80 -2.85
C LEU A 56 7.94 4.48 -2.15
N ILE A 57 7.67 4.11 -0.89
CA ILE A 57 6.60 4.74 -0.10
C ILE A 57 6.89 6.24 0.08
N ILE A 58 8.11 6.60 0.45
CA ILE A 58 8.51 8.01 0.64
C ILE A 58 8.40 8.78 -0.68
N ASP A 59 8.82 8.19 -1.80
CA ASP A 59 8.68 8.82 -3.11
C ASP A 59 7.21 9.07 -3.46
N MET A 60 6.34 8.07 -3.23
CA MET A 60 4.90 8.18 -3.46
C MET A 60 4.29 9.33 -2.66
N VAL A 61 4.58 9.40 -1.36
CA VAL A 61 4.05 10.45 -0.47
C VAL A 61 4.56 11.83 -0.89
N ARG A 62 5.86 11.96 -1.20
CA ARG A 62 6.43 13.22 -1.70
C ARG A 62 5.79 13.64 -3.02
N ARG A 63 5.55 12.70 -3.92
CA ARG A 63 4.91 12.94 -5.21
C ARG A 63 3.48 13.48 -5.03
N ILE A 64 2.65 12.79 -4.24
CA ILE A 64 1.26 13.21 -3.98
C ILE A 64 1.24 14.61 -3.37
N ARG A 65 2.07 14.87 -2.37
CA ARG A 65 2.13 16.17 -1.70
C ARG A 65 2.53 17.30 -2.66
N ARG A 66 3.50 17.05 -3.55
CA ARG A 66 3.93 18.01 -4.57
C ARG A 66 2.82 18.34 -5.58
N VAL A 67 2.02 17.36 -5.98
CA VAL A 67 0.91 17.55 -6.95
C VAL A 67 -0.25 18.32 -6.32
N ASN A 68 -0.66 17.94 -5.10
CA ASN A 68 -1.83 18.53 -4.44
C ASN A 68 -1.62 20.00 -4.02
N LEU A 69 -0.39 20.38 -3.65
CA LEU A 69 -0.08 21.78 -3.29
C LEU A 69 -0.34 22.74 -4.45
N ARG A 70 -0.01 22.32 -5.68
CA ARG A 70 -0.23 23.15 -6.87
C ARG A 70 -1.72 23.36 -7.12
N GLN A 71 -2.53 22.30 -6.98
CA GLN A 71 -3.97 22.39 -7.16
C GLN A 71 -4.63 23.30 -6.12
N GLN A 72 -4.26 23.17 -4.84
CA GLN A 72 -4.80 24.03 -3.79
C GLN A 72 -4.46 25.51 -3.96
N VAL A 73 -3.32 25.84 -4.57
CA VAL A 73 -2.96 27.23 -4.87
C VAL A 73 -3.79 27.74 -6.06
N THR A 74 -3.89 26.96 -7.14
CA THR A 74 -4.71 27.33 -8.31
C THR A 74 -6.18 27.52 -7.92
N GLU A 75 -6.74 26.62 -7.12
CA GLU A 75 -8.15 26.65 -6.72
C GLU A 75 -8.49 27.87 -5.84
N LYS A 76 -7.56 28.29 -4.96
CA LYS A 76 -7.70 29.53 -4.19
C LYS A 76 -7.65 30.77 -5.08
N LEU A 77 -6.72 30.81 -6.05
CA LEU A 77 -6.61 31.93 -6.99
C LEU A 77 -7.85 32.04 -7.89
N ASP A 78 -8.38 30.90 -8.35
CA ASP A 78 -9.60 30.86 -9.16
C ASP A 78 -10.83 31.31 -8.36
N ALA A 79 -10.93 30.93 -7.09
CA ALA A 79 -12.00 31.38 -6.20
C ALA A 79 -11.94 32.90 -5.93
N GLU A 80 -10.75 33.45 -5.72
CA GLU A 80 -10.55 34.89 -5.56
C GLU A 80 -10.91 35.66 -6.85
N ALA A 81 -10.50 35.14 -8.01
CA ALA A 81 -10.83 35.72 -9.31
C ALA A 81 -12.35 35.68 -9.58
N ALA A 82 -13.02 34.58 -9.25
CA ALA A 82 -14.48 34.45 -9.37
C ALA A 82 -15.21 35.43 -8.44
N ALA A 83 -14.78 35.54 -7.18
CA ALA A 83 -15.36 36.48 -6.22
C ALA A 83 -15.19 37.94 -6.68
N ALA A 84 -14.03 38.29 -7.24
CA ALA A 84 -13.79 39.62 -7.81
C ALA A 84 -14.69 39.90 -9.02
N ALA A 85 -14.89 38.91 -9.90
CA ALA A 85 -15.76 39.03 -11.06
C ALA A 85 -17.25 39.22 -10.66
N GLU A 86 -17.73 38.49 -9.65
CA GLU A 86 -19.09 38.65 -9.13
C GLU A 86 -19.30 40.03 -8.49
N ALA A 87 -18.31 40.52 -7.73
CA ALA A 87 -18.35 41.85 -7.13
C ALA A 87 -18.45 42.94 -8.21
N ALA A 88 -17.66 42.82 -9.29
CA ALA A 88 -17.71 43.74 -10.43
C ALA A 88 -19.07 43.69 -11.15
N ALA A 89 -19.63 42.50 -11.37
CA ALA A 89 -20.94 42.32 -11.99
C ALA A 89 -22.08 42.93 -11.15
N LYS A 90 -22.02 42.78 -9.81
CA LYS A 90 -22.99 43.38 -8.88
C LYS A 90 -22.89 44.90 -8.86
N GLY A 91 -21.68 45.46 -8.97
CA GLY A 91 -21.46 46.91 -9.08
C GLY A 91 -22.09 47.50 -10.34
N LYS A 92 -21.92 46.85 -11.49
CA LYS A 92 -22.49 47.30 -12.77
C LYS A 92 -24.01 47.21 -12.86
N ARG A 93 -24.67 46.39 -12.02
CA ARG A 93 -26.15 46.27 -11.96
C ARG A 93 -26.83 47.33 -11.09
N ARG A 94 -26.06 48.08 -10.30
CA ARG A 94 -26.57 49.08 -9.34
C ARG A 94 -26.42 50.53 -9.81
N GLY A 95 -25.70 50.75 -10.92
CA GLY A 95 -25.53 52.05 -11.56
C GLY A 95 -26.43 52.22 -12.77
#